data_AF-A0A5E4CS32-F1
#
_entry.id   AF-A0A5E4CS32-F1
#
_cell.length_a   1.000
_cell.length_b   1.000
_cell.length_c   1.000
_cell.angle_alpha   90.00
_cell.angle_beta   90.00
_cell.angle_gamma   90.00
#
_symmetry.space_group_name_H-M   'P 1'
#
loop_
_entity.id
_entity.type
_entity.pdbx_description
1 polymer ?
#
loop_
_entity_poly.entity_id
_entity_poly.type
_entity_poly.pdbx_seq_one_letter_code
_entity_poly.pdbx_strand_id
1 'polypeptide(L)'
;MGRQWGPSMKAAEQAGCVVSASRAGQPEAGSWSCSGVILSCNPGLVLCHGGIFTPFLRAGSGVLTAAGTTTLPGDSCSDDLRLHVQWGPTATSPAGRAEPGRPGLCTPQCSGLEPGLAARPRGRPLQPPRRAELLLLLSCPAFRAHFVRLFGGEAAEQWRFASAAPDDEVSEEEEEDQLRALGWFALLRVQPGQEAEEEVGPAVTVAPLGIVPKGAQLLACGSPFGAFCPDIFLNTLSRGVLSNVAGPLLLTDARCLPGTEGGGVFAARPGGSLVALVAAPLCWKAREWVGLTLLCAAAPLLRVARAALAHLQPDVAALADLLPPEVGVPRGLSLRDPGPPWAAAAVLVECGTVWGSGVAVASRLVVTCRHVAPREAARVLVHSVTPKSVAIWGHVVFATQETSPYDIAVLNLEEDLEGVPMPVPTEHFHEGDAVSVVGFGVFGQTCGPSMTSGILSAVVQALSLATPGTITQGPPTPT
;
A
#
# COMPACT_ATOMS: atom_id res chain seq x y z
N MET A 1 -23.69 1.60 1.29
CA MET A 1 -22.26 1.22 1.18
C MET A 1 -21.71 0.44 2.40
N GLY A 2 -22.19 0.65 3.64
CA GLY A 2 -21.62 -0.01 4.84
C GLY A 2 -21.80 -1.54 4.96
N ARG A 3 -22.81 -2.16 4.33
CA ARG A 3 -23.05 -3.62 4.44
C ARG A 3 -21.97 -4.49 3.77
N GLN A 4 -21.28 -3.97 2.76
CA GLN A 4 -20.26 -4.72 2.01
C GLN A 4 -18.93 -4.83 2.77
N TRP A 5 -18.63 -3.84 3.62
CA TRP A 5 -17.36 -3.74 4.33
C TRP A 5 -17.40 -4.33 5.73
N GLY A 6 -18.58 -4.55 6.31
CA GLY A 6 -18.75 -5.03 7.69
C GLY A 6 -17.87 -6.23 8.05
N PRO A 7 -17.85 -7.31 7.26
CA PRO A 7 -16.96 -8.45 7.52
C PRO A 7 -15.47 -8.10 7.46
N SER A 8 -15.04 -7.37 6.42
CA SER A 8 -13.63 -6.97 6.25
C SER A 8 -13.15 -6.00 7.33
N MET A 9 -13.98 -5.03 7.72
CA MET A 9 -13.67 -4.08 8.80
C MET A 9 -13.52 -4.82 10.12
N LYS A 10 -14.47 -5.71 10.45
CA LYS A 10 -14.38 -6.51 11.67
C LYS A 10 -13.13 -7.38 11.69
N ALA A 11 -12.80 -8.06 10.58
CA ALA A 11 -11.59 -8.87 10.48
C ALA A 11 -10.32 -8.02 10.68
N ALA A 12 -10.26 -6.85 10.04
CA ALA A 12 -9.12 -5.94 10.12
C ALA A 12 -8.94 -5.37 11.54
N GLU A 13 -10.02 -4.89 12.17
CA GLU A 13 -10.02 -4.38 13.55
C GLU A 13 -9.68 -5.45 14.59
N GLN A 14 -10.06 -6.70 14.36
CA GLN A 14 -9.76 -7.80 15.28
C GLN A 14 -8.31 -8.29 15.15
N ALA A 15 -7.72 -8.15 13.96
CA ALA A 15 -6.34 -8.56 13.70
C ALA A 15 -5.33 -7.44 13.98
N GLY A 16 -5.72 -6.17 13.92
CA GLY A 16 -4.82 -5.05 14.11
C GLY A 16 -4.33 -4.90 15.56
N CYS A 17 -3.03 -4.59 15.71
CA CYS A 17 -2.38 -4.30 16.99
C CYS A 17 -1.29 -3.22 16.84
N VAL A 18 -0.80 -2.73 17.98
CA VAL A 18 0.39 -1.90 18.10
C VAL A 18 1.51 -2.75 18.68
N VAL A 19 2.70 -2.64 18.09
CA VAL A 19 3.93 -3.24 18.61
C VAL A 19 4.85 -2.13 19.08
N SER A 20 5.42 -2.28 20.27
CA SER A 20 6.37 -1.32 20.84
C SER A 20 7.65 -2.01 21.27
N ALA A 21 8.78 -1.39 20.95
CA ALA A 21 10.12 -1.82 21.31
C ALA A 21 10.83 -0.73 22.14
N SER A 22 11.50 -1.13 23.21
CA SER A 22 12.26 -0.23 24.08
C SER A 22 13.49 -0.93 24.67
N ARG A 23 14.43 -0.13 25.20
CA ARG A 23 15.60 -0.64 25.92
C ARG A 23 15.30 -0.80 27.41
N ALA A 24 15.72 -1.93 27.98
CA ALA A 24 15.62 -2.19 29.40
C ALA A 24 16.40 -1.15 30.21
N GLY A 25 15.73 -0.52 31.18
CA GLY A 25 16.35 0.47 32.08
C GLY A 25 16.57 1.87 31.47
N GLN A 26 16.18 2.09 30.21
CA GLN A 26 16.25 3.40 29.54
C GLN A 26 14.95 3.74 28.81
N PRO A 27 13.83 3.99 29.53
CA PRO A 27 12.57 4.35 28.90
C PRO A 27 12.61 5.72 28.19
N GLU A 28 13.52 6.61 28.57
CA GLU A 28 13.71 7.93 27.96
C GLU A 28 14.63 7.92 26.74
N ALA A 29 15.37 6.83 26.47
CA ALA A 29 16.32 6.72 25.35
C ALA A 29 15.66 6.41 23.99
N GLY A 30 14.35 6.64 23.88
CA GLY A 30 13.55 6.37 22.70
C GLY A 30 12.70 5.09 22.84
N SER A 31 11.45 5.20 22.40
CA SER A 31 10.54 4.08 22.22
C SER A 31 10.18 4.01 20.74
N TRP A 32 10.34 2.83 20.13
CA TRP A 32 9.96 2.59 18.75
C TRP A 32 8.63 1.87 18.71
N SER A 33 7.80 2.20 17.73
CA SER A 33 6.53 1.53 17.55
C SER A 33 6.13 1.43 16.10
N CYS A 34 5.42 0.37 15.77
CA CYS A 34 4.79 0.18 14.49
C CYS A 34 3.45 -0.54 14.66
N SER A 35 2.75 -0.74 13.55
CA SER A 35 1.55 -1.55 13.52
C SER A 35 1.90 -3.03 13.37
N GLY A 36 0.98 -3.88 13.78
CA GLY A 36 1.10 -5.31 13.58
C GLY A 36 -0.23 -5.98 13.27
N VAL A 37 -0.13 -7.23 12.86
CA VAL A 37 -1.25 -8.12 12.57
C VAL A 37 -1.14 -9.35 13.46
N ILE A 38 -2.14 -9.58 14.30
CA ILE A 38 -2.35 -10.80 15.06
C ILE A 38 -2.75 -11.89 14.06
N LEU A 39 -1.86 -12.84 13.86
CA LEU A 39 -2.06 -13.99 12.98
C LEU A 39 -2.88 -15.09 13.66
N SER A 40 -2.61 -15.31 14.96
CA SER A 40 -3.35 -16.23 15.81
C SER A 40 -3.34 -15.75 17.25
N CYS A 41 -4.49 -15.77 17.93
CA CYS A 41 -4.60 -15.41 19.35
C CYS A 41 -4.08 -16.50 20.29
N ASN A 42 -4.07 -17.76 19.84
CA ASN A 42 -3.46 -18.88 20.54
C ASN A 42 -2.56 -19.63 19.55
N PRO A 43 -1.22 -19.43 19.63
CA PRO A 43 -0.44 -19.09 20.81
C PRO A 43 0.01 -17.62 20.89
N GLY A 44 -0.69 -16.69 20.24
CA GLY A 44 -0.36 -15.26 20.26
C GLY A 44 0.72 -14.88 19.25
N LEU A 45 0.54 -15.27 17.98
CA LEU A 45 1.48 -14.95 16.90
C LEU A 45 1.15 -13.60 16.27
N VAL A 46 2.14 -12.73 16.16
CA VAL A 46 2.00 -11.37 15.60
C VAL A 46 3.06 -11.12 14.55
N LEU A 47 2.66 -10.52 13.43
CA LEU A 47 3.57 -10.05 12.38
C LEU A 47 3.58 -8.53 12.36
N CYS A 48 4.75 -7.92 12.34
CA CYS A 48 4.91 -6.46 12.26
C CYS A 48 6.11 -6.08 11.39
N HIS A 49 6.37 -4.79 11.21
CA HIS A 49 7.51 -4.31 10.42
C HIS A 49 8.83 -4.46 11.19
N GLY A 50 9.89 -4.86 10.49
CA GLY A 50 11.22 -5.13 11.06
C GLY A 50 12.01 -3.87 11.42
N GLY A 51 11.64 -2.69 10.90
CA GLY A 51 12.36 -1.44 11.12
C GLY A 51 12.51 -1.02 12.58
N ILE A 52 11.57 -1.36 13.46
CA ILE A 52 11.66 -1.02 14.89
C ILE A 52 12.74 -1.82 15.64
N PHE A 53 13.29 -2.86 15.01
CA PHE A 53 14.32 -3.73 15.59
C PHE A 53 15.74 -3.31 15.19
N THR A 54 15.89 -2.46 14.16
CA THR A 54 17.19 -2.02 13.64
C THR A 54 18.13 -1.48 14.73
N PRO A 55 17.68 -0.63 15.68
CA PRO A 55 18.55 -0.12 16.75
C PRO A 55 19.05 -1.19 17.73
N PHE A 56 18.44 -2.37 17.74
CA PHE A 56 18.74 -3.46 18.67
C PHE A 56 19.59 -4.57 18.05
N LEU A 57 19.89 -4.52 16.75
CA LEU A 57 20.69 -5.53 16.07
C LEU A 57 22.15 -5.51 16.56
N ARG A 58 22.64 -6.63 17.10
CA ARG A 58 24.01 -6.72 17.62
C ARG A 58 25.08 -6.50 16.55
N ALA A 59 24.79 -6.91 15.31
CA ALA A 59 25.67 -6.76 14.16
C ALA A 59 25.46 -5.42 13.40
N GLY A 60 24.60 -4.54 13.92
CA GLY A 60 24.17 -3.33 13.23
C GLY A 60 23.20 -3.58 12.07
N SER A 61 22.69 -2.51 11.48
CA SER A 61 21.68 -2.54 10.40
C SER A 61 22.19 -3.14 9.09
N GLY A 62 23.50 -3.10 8.83
CA GLY A 62 24.12 -3.65 7.63
C GLY A 62 23.89 -5.15 7.42
N VAL A 63 23.58 -5.90 8.48
CA VAL A 63 23.20 -7.32 8.37
C VAL A 63 21.93 -7.54 7.53
N LEU A 64 21.04 -6.53 7.46
CA LEU A 64 19.78 -6.59 6.73
C LEU A 64 19.98 -6.57 5.20
N THR A 65 21.14 -6.12 4.73
CA THR A 65 21.49 -6.10 3.30
C THR A 65 22.42 -7.24 2.89
N ALA A 66 22.89 -8.05 3.84
CA ALA A 66 23.78 -9.16 3.57
C ALA A 66 23.20 -10.12 2.51
N ALA A 67 24.06 -10.53 1.57
CA ALA A 67 23.67 -11.35 0.44
C ALA A 67 23.15 -12.72 0.90
N GLY A 68 21.98 -13.12 0.42
CA GLY A 68 21.35 -14.40 0.78
C GLY A 68 20.68 -14.42 2.16
N THR A 69 20.82 -13.37 2.96
CA THR A 69 20.13 -13.28 4.26
C THR A 69 18.64 -13.01 4.03
N THR A 70 17.82 -13.96 4.48
CA THR A 70 16.36 -13.90 4.37
C THR A 70 15.68 -13.94 5.73
N THR A 71 16.41 -14.42 6.74
CA THR A 71 15.92 -14.52 8.12
C THR A 71 17.05 -14.23 9.09
N LEU A 72 16.70 -13.69 10.25
CA LEU A 72 17.60 -13.58 11.40
C LEU A 72 16.88 -14.12 12.62
N PRO A 73 17.53 -14.98 13.44
CA PRO A 73 16.94 -15.48 14.67
C PRO A 73 16.77 -14.36 15.70
N GLY A 74 15.82 -14.52 16.62
CA GLY A 74 15.49 -13.49 17.61
C GLY A 74 16.63 -13.08 18.55
N ASP A 75 17.62 -13.95 18.76
CA ASP A 75 18.84 -13.68 19.51
C ASP A 75 19.85 -12.78 18.77
N SER A 76 19.56 -12.42 17.51
CA SER A 76 20.31 -11.40 16.75
C SER A 76 20.15 -10.00 17.35
N CYS A 77 19.12 -9.77 18.14
CA CYS A 77 18.92 -8.55 18.90
C CYS A 77 19.62 -8.59 20.27
N SER A 78 19.89 -7.42 20.82
CA SER A 78 20.50 -7.24 22.14
C SER A 78 19.57 -7.69 23.29
N ASP A 79 20.16 -8.14 24.41
CA ASP A 79 19.42 -8.69 25.56
C ASP A 79 18.58 -7.65 26.32
N ASP A 80 18.82 -6.37 26.07
CA ASP A 80 18.08 -5.23 26.60
C ASP A 80 16.79 -4.95 25.83
N LEU A 81 16.52 -5.61 24.68
CA LEU A 81 15.28 -5.45 23.94
C LEU A 81 14.06 -5.85 24.79
N ARG A 82 13.08 -4.97 24.87
CA ARG A 82 11.78 -5.20 25.51
C ARG A 82 10.67 -4.96 24.51
N LEU A 83 9.80 -5.95 24.33
CA LEU A 83 8.70 -5.91 23.37
C LEU A 83 7.36 -6.00 24.08
N HIS A 84 6.44 -5.15 23.64
CA HIS A 84 5.06 -5.18 24.06
C HIS A 84 4.14 -5.13 22.85
N VAL A 85 3.01 -5.83 22.95
CA VAL A 85 1.93 -5.79 21.95
C VAL A 85 0.65 -5.36 22.64
N GLN A 86 -0.06 -4.43 22.03
CA GLN A 86 -1.33 -3.91 22.52
C GLN A 86 -2.38 -4.00 21.42
N TRP A 87 -3.59 -4.43 21.76
CA TRP A 87 -4.71 -4.52 20.82
C TRP A 87 -6.04 -4.18 21.49
N GLY A 88 -7.05 -3.96 20.65
CA GLY A 88 -8.37 -3.56 21.08
C GLY A 88 -9.18 -4.73 21.63
N PRO A 89 -10.18 -4.49 22.49
CA PRO A 89 -11.01 -5.56 23.02
C PRO A 89 -11.77 -6.28 21.90
N THR A 90 -11.75 -7.60 21.93
CA THR A 90 -12.54 -8.46 21.04
C THR A 90 -14.03 -8.28 21.34
N ALA A 91 -14.87 -8.31 20.29
CA ALA A 91 -16.33 -8.11 20.39
C ALA A 91 -17.07 -9.11 21.30
N THR A 92 -16.39 -10.17 21.77
CA THR A 92 -16.89 -11.21 22.67
C THR A 92 -16.64 -10.90 24.15
N SER A 93 -15.84 -9.90 24.49
CA SER A 93 -15.62 -9.51 25.89
C SER A 93 -16.90 -8.91 26.51
N PRO A 94 -17.23 -9.18 27.79
CA PRO A 94 -18.37 -8.57 28.48
C PRO A 94 -18.31 -7.02 28.51
N ALA A 95 -17.13 -6.43 28.31
CA ALA A 95 -16.93 -4.98 28.15
C ALA A 95 -17.35 -4.44 26.76
N GLY A 96 -17.71 -5.31 25.80
CA GLY A 96 -18.05 -4.97 24.42
C GLY A 96 -19.53 -4.71 24.14
N ARG A 97 -20.43 -4.89 25.12
CA ARG A 97 -21.86 -4.54 24.97
C ARG A 97 -22.05 -3.04 25.10
N ALA A 98 -22.00 -2.33 23.97
CA ALA A 98 -22.54 -0.97 23.90
C ALA A 98 -24.06 -1.03 24.12
N GLU A 99 -24.57 -0.30 25.11
CA GLU A 99 -26.01 -0.03 25.26
C GLU A 99 -26.56 0.54 23.93
N PRO A 100 -27.56 -0.10 23.30
CA PRO A 100 -28.10 0.37 22.04
C PRO A 100 -28.90 1.65 22.25
N GLY A 101 -28.43 2.80 21.74
CA GLY A 101 -29.35 3.94 21.56
C GLY A 101 -28.82 5.38 21.54
N ARG A 102 -27.52 5.69 21.69
CA ARG A 102 -27.05 7.10 21.58
C ARG A 102 -25.68 7.23 20.91
N PRO A 103 -25.49 8.13 19.93
CA PRO A 103 -24.16 8.46 19.41
C PRO A 103 -23.41 9.25 20.48
N GLY A 104 -22.62 8.55 21.29
CA GLY A 104 -21.74 9.17 22.29
C GLY A 104 -20.41 9.56 21.65
N LEU A 105 -20.05 10.84 21.72
CA LEU A 105 -18.67 11.30 21.49
C LEU A 105 -17.78 10.66 22.57
N CYS A 106 -16.84 9.80 22.16
CA CYS A 106 -15.82 9.27 23.05
C CYS A 106 -14.78 10.37 23.32
N THR A 107 -14.65 10.82 24.56
CA THR A 107 -13.52 11.65 24.99
C THR A 107 -12.32 10.73 25.26
N PRO A 108 -11.23 10.82 24.48
CA PRO A 108 -10.03 10.00 24.70
C PRO A 108 -9.35 10.37 26.03
N GLN A 109 -8.67 9.43 26.68
CA GLN A 109 -7.99 9.71 27.96
C GLN A 109 -6.90 10.77 27.80
N CYS A 110 -6.32 10.88 26.59
CA CYS A 110 -5.33 11.90 26.21
C CYS A 110 -5.87 13.35 26.17
N SER A 111 -7.18 13.59 26.37
CA SER A 111 -7.79 14.94 26.32
C SER A 111 -7.92 15.65 27.67
N GLY A 112 -7.52 15.01 28.77
CA GLY A 112 -7.55 15.61 30.10
C GLY A 112 -6.31 16.43 30.41
N LEU A 113 -6.43 17.77 30.34
CA LEU A 113 -5.57 18.67 31.12
C LEU A 113 -6.16 18.74 32.54
N GLU A 114 -5.35 18.40 33.54
CA GLU A 114 -5.60 18.42 35.01
C GLU A 114 -5.97 17.08 35.70
N PRO A 115 -5.24 16.69 36.77
CA PRO A 115 -5.62 15.61 37.67
C PRO A 115 -6.71 16.11 38.65
N GLY A 116 -7.95 16.22 38.18
CA GLY A 116 -9.09 16.65 38.99
C GLY A 116 -10.34 15.80 38.76
N LEU A 117 -10.84 15.19 39.83
CA LEU A 117 -12.12 14.46 39.98
C LEU A 117 -12.58 13.64 38.76
N ALA A 118 -12.19 12.37 38.77
CA ALA A 118 -12.45 11.35 37.77
C ALA A 118 -13.88 11.36 37.18
N ALA A 119 -14.03 11.96 36.01
CA ALA A 119 -15.08 11.56 35.09
C ALA A 119 -14.76 10.14 34.60
N ARG A 120 -15.65 9.17 34.86
CA ARG A 120 -15.47 7.80 34.36
C ARG A 120 -15.28 7.82 32.84
N PRO A 121 -14.14 7.32 32.30
CA PRO A 121 -13.92 7.30 30.87
C PRO A 121 -14.98 6.44 30.18
N ARG A 122 -15.73 7.02 29.24
CA ARG A 122 -16.70 6.31 28.39
C ARG A 122 -16.04 5.93 27.07
N GLY A 123 -15.11 4.98 27.14
CA GLY A 123 -14.46 4.35 25.99
C GLY A 123 -14.30 2.84 26.22
N ARG A 124 -14.14 2.06 25.15
CA ARG A 124 -13.82 0.62 25.28
C ARG A 124 -12.43 0.51 25.95
N PRO A 125 -12.28 -0.20 27.09
CA PRO A 125 -10.98 -0.33 27.74
C PRO A 125 -10.03 -1.10 26.82
N LEU A 126 -8.89 -0.47 26.48
CA LEU A 126 -7.79 -1.14 25.79
C LEU A 126 -7.29 -2.30 26.65
N GLN A 127 -6.84 -3.38 26.01
CA GLN A 127 -6.10 -4.40 26.76
C GLN A 127 -4.77 -3.79 27.22
N PRO A 128 -4.28 -4.17 28.42
CA PRO A 128 -2.95 -3.77 28.85
C PRO A 128 -1.91 -4.33 27.87
N PRO A 129 -0.82 -3.59 27.58
CA PRO A 129 0.26 -4.09 26.74
C PRO A 129 0.80 -5.41 27.29
N ARG A 130 0.86 -6.44 26.45
CA ARG A 130 1.38 -7.76 26.83
C ARG A 130 2.80 -7.92 26.34
N ARG A 131 3.66 -8.51 27.17
CA ARG A 131 5.05 -8.79 26.79
C ARG A 131 5.10 -9.76 25.62
N ALA A 132 6.05 -9.55 24.71
CA ALA A 132 6.30 -10.44 23.58
C ALA A 132 7.78 -10.82 23.48
N GLU A 133 8.04 -11.88 22.72
CA GLU A 133 9.37 -12.32 22.30
C GLU A 133 9.48 -12.23 20.78
N LEU A 134 10.67 -11.85 20.30
CA LEU A 134 11.02 -11.91 18.89
C LEU A 134 11.40 -13.35 18.55
N LEU A 135 10.66 -13.97 17.63
CA LEU A 135 11.02 -15.29 17.12
C LEU A 135 12.03 -15.14 15.97
N LEU A 136 11.67 -14.34 14.97
CA LEU A 136 12.40 -14.21 13.71
C LEU A 136 12.24 -12.80 13.15
N LEU A 137 13.31 -12.24 12.60
CA LEU A 137 13.21 -11.25 11.52
C LEU A 137 13.20 -11.98 10.19
N LEU A 138 12.35 -11.53 9.28
CA LEU A 138 11.99 -12.22 8.05
C LEU A 138 11.99 -11.21 6.90
N SER A 139 12.48 -11.63 5.74
CA SER A 139 12.37 -10.88 4.50
C SER A 139 11.89 -11.81 3.39
N CYS A 140 11.00 -11.32 2.53
CA CYS A 140 10.62 -12.04 1.32
C CYS A 140 11.66 -11.79 0.21
N PRO A 141 12.41 -12.81 -0.27
CA PRO A 141 13.46 -12.60 -1.27
C PRO A 141 12.91 -12.07 -2.59
N ALA A 142 11.76 -12.58 -3.01
CA ALA A 142 11.08 -12.10 -4.20
C ALA A 142 10.67 -10.62 -4.05
N PHE A 143 10.17 -10.20 -2.89
CA PHE A 143 9.86 -8.79 -2.64
C PHE A 143 11.10 -7.90 -2.80
N ARG A 144 12.22 -8.26 -2.14
CA ARG A 144 13.47 -7.51 -2.26
C ARG A 144 14.00 -7.47 -3.69
N ALA A 145 13.96 -8.60 -4.41
CA ALA A 145 14.40 -8.66 -5.80
C ALA A 145 13.55 -7.75 -6.71
N HIS A 146 12.23 -7.75 -6.52
CA HIS A 146 11.33 -6.85 -7.26
C HIS A 146 11.55 -5.38 -6.89
N PHE A 147 11.77 -5.07 -5.61
CA PHE A 147 12.08 -3.73 -5.14
C PHE A 147 13.36 -3.21 -5.77
N VAL A 148 14.46 -3.95 -5.68
CA VAL A 148 15.76 -3.58 -6.28
C VAL A 148 15.66 -3.47 -7.80
N ARG A 149 14.87 -4.30 -8.48
CA ARG A 149 14.71 -4.19 -9.93
C ARG A 149 13.97 -2.92 -10.36
N LEU A 150 13.01 -2.46 -9.56
CA LEU A 150 12.16 -1.30 -9.89
C LEU A 150 12.74 0.02 -9.39
N PHE A 151 13.42 -0.03 -8.25
CA PHE A 151 13.90 1.14 -7.51
C PHE A 151 15.40 1.05 -7.20
N GLY A 152 16.15 0.16 -7.85
CA GLY A 152 17.60 0.11 -7.78
C GLY A 152 18.24 0.66 -9.05
N GLY A 153 19.29 1.45 -8.92
CA GLY A 153 20.01 2.12 -10.02
C GLY A 153 19.90 3.65 -9.96
N GLU A 154 20.38 4.35 -10.99
CA GLU A 154 20.41 5.83 -11.03
C GLU A 154 19.00 6.46 -10.94
N ALA A 155 17.97 5.76 -11.45
CA ALA A 155 16.57 6.20 -11.32
C ALA A 155 16.04 6.15 -9.87
N ALA A 156 16.75 5.49 -8.94
CA ALA A 156 16.43 5.41 -7.52
C ALA A 156 16.68 6.71 -6.78
N GLU A 157 17.57 7.58 -7.27
CA GLU A 157 17.95 8.83 -6.58
C GLU A 157 16.76 9.76 -6.35
N GLN A 158 15.70 9.60 -7.15
CA GLN A 158 14.48 10.38 -7.01
C GLN A 158 13.48 9.75 -6.03
N TRP A 159 13.59 8.46 -5.73
CA TRP A 159 12.63 7.74 -4.89
C TRP A 159 13.06 7.72 -3.43
N ARG A 160 12.13 8.05 -2.53
CA ARG A 160 12.30 7.87 -1.08
C ARG A 160 11.12 7.15 -0.49
N PHE A 161 11.40 6.23 0.43
CA PHE A 161 10.41 5.38 1.10
C PHE A 161 10.52 5.55 2.61
N ALA A 162 10.38 6.81 3.05
CA ALA A 162 10.55 7.20 4.43
C ALA A 162 9.24 7.77 4.98
N SER A 163 9.08 7.62 6.30
CA SER A 163 7.92 8.13 7.03
C SER A 163 8.00 9.65 7.27
N ALA A 164 9.19 10.23 7.17
CA ALA A 164 9.41 11.66 7.28
C ALA A 164 9.26 12.36 5.93
N ALA A 165 8.90 13.65 5.95
CA ALA A 165 8.94 14.49 4.76
C ALA A 165 10.41 14.76 4.36
N PRO A 166 10.70 15.03 3.08
CA PRO A 166 12.07 15.31 2.62
C PRO A 166 12.75 16.53 3.26
N ASP A 167 11.98 17.38 3.94
CA ASP A 167 12.44 18.61 4.60
C ASP A 167 12.63 18.44 6.11
N ASP A 168 12.28 17.27 6.66
CA ASP A 168 12.50 16.96 8.07
C ASP A 168 13.99 16.70 8.33
N GLU A 169 14.50 17.12 9.49
CA GLU A 169 15.88 16.87 9.94
C GLU A 169 16.08 15.38 10.31
N VAL A 170 16.10 14.50 9.32
CA VAL A 170 16.46 13.08 9.46
C VAL A 170 17.91 12.91 9.02
N SER A 171 18.70 12.19 9.82
CA SER A 171 20.10 11.93 9.46
C SER A 171 20.18 10.99 8.23
N GLU A 172 21.22 11.13 7.41
CA GLU A 172 21.44 10.24 6.26
C GLU A 172 21.52 8.76 6.70
N GLU A 173 22.05 8.50 7.90
CA GLU A 173 22.15 7.16 8.49
C GLU A 173 20.76 6.57 8.81
N GLU A 174 19.84 7.37 9.36
CA GLU A 174 18.47 6.94 9.66
C GLU A 174 17.66 6.65 8.38
N GLU A 175 17.84 7.46 7.33
CA GLU A 175 17.18 7.22 6.03
C GLU A 175 17.71 5.93 5.38
N GLU A 176 19.02 5.69 5.45
CA GLU A 176 19.62 4.47 4.95
C GLU A 176 19.13 3.24 5.75
N ASP A 177 19.04 3.33 7.06
CA ASP A 177 18.51 2.26 7.93
C ASP A 177 17.05 1.93 7.65
N GLN A 178 16.20 2.94 7.40
CA GLN A 178 14.82 2.73 6.95
C GLN A 178 14.78 1.97 5.63
N LEU A 179 15.62 2.34 4.66
CA LEU A 179 15.70 1.66 3.37
C LEU A 179 16.19 0.22 3.50
N ARG A 180 17.21 -0.03 4.34
CA ARG A 180 17.71 -1.38 4.64
C ARG A 180 16.62 -2.26 5.27
N ALA A 181 15.79 -1.67 6.13
CA ALA A 181 14.74 -2.38 6.87
C ALA A 181 13.40 -2.50 6.12
N LEU A 182 13.17 -1.76 5.03
CA LEU A 182 11.90 -1.70 4.29
C LEU A 182 11.35 -3.09 3.87
N GLY A 183 12.25 -4.02 3.54
CA GLY A 183 11.89 -5.39 3.14
C GLY A 183 11.80 -6.39 4.30
N TRP A 184 11.95 -5.94 5.53
CA TRP A 184 12.04 -6.78 6.72
C TRP A 184 10.81 -6.67 7.60
N PHE A 185 10.40 -7.82 8.14
CA PHE A 185 9.25 -8.00 9.02
C PHE A 185 9.67 -8.82 10.22
N ALA A 186 8.94 -8.72 11.33
CA ALA A 186 9.23 -9.45 12.55
C ALA A 186 8.04 -10.34 12.92
N LEU A 187 8.32 -11.63 13.16
CA LEU A 187 7.38 -12.56 13.74
C LEU A 187 7.61 -12.64 15.25
N LEU A 188 6.56 -12.35 16.01
CA LEU A 188 6.58 -12.30 17.47
C LEU A 188 5.66 -13.35 18.06
N ARG A 189 5.97 -13.75 19.29
CA ARG A 189 5.05 -14.50 20.16
C ARG A 189 4.71 -13.66 21.38
N VAL A 190 3.43 -13.48 21.63
CA VAL A 190 2.91 -12.77 22.80
C VAL A 190 2.82 -13.75 23.97
N GLN A 191 3.27 -13.32 25.14
CA GLN A 191 3.20 -14.14 26.35
C GLN A 191 1.74 -14.24 26.84
N PRO A 192 1.30 -15.43 27.30
CA PRO A 192 -0.05 -15.60 27.83
C PRO A 192 -0.26 -14.70 29.05
N GLY A 193 -1.44 -14.08 29.14
CA GLY A 193 -1.83 -13.28 30.30
C GLY A 193 -2.13 -14.18 31.51
N GLN A 194 -1.88 -13.68 32.72
CA GLN A 194 -2.13 -14.41 33.97
C GLN A 194 -3.63 -14.75 34.21
N GLU A 195 -4.54 -14.08 33.50
CA GLU A 195 -6.01 -14.23 33.61
C GLU A 195 -6.69 -14.54 32.26
N ALA A 196 -5.96 -15.06 31.27
CA ALA A 196 -6.52 -15.28 29.94
C ALA A 196 -7.46 -16.49 29.94
N GLU A 197 -8.78 -16.26 29.94
CA GLU A 197 -9.73 -17.18 29.28
C GLU A 197 -9.19 -17.44 27.86
N GLU A 198 -9.36 -18.66 27.33
CA GLU A 198 -8.97 -18.98 25.94
C GLU A 198 -9.63 -17.96 24.99
N GLU A 199 -8.89 -16.91 24.62
CA GLU A 199 -9.33 -15.94 23.63
C GLU A 199 -9.32 -16.67 22.28
N VAL A 200 -10.45 -17.31 21.96
CA VAL A 200 -10.75 -17.85 20.64
C VAL A 200 -10.98 -16.64 19.71
N GLY A 201 -9.90 -15.96 19.37
CA GLY A 201 -9.90 -14.96 18.31
C GLY A 201 -9.96 -15.66 16.94
N PRO A 202 -10.64 -15.07 15.94
CA PRO A 202 -10.71 -15.67 14.61
C PRO A 202 -9.30 -15.78 14.01
N ALA A 203 -8.97 -16.96 13.48
CA ALA A 203 -7.76 -17.13 12.69
C ALA A 203 -7.86 -16.26 11.43
N VAL A 204 -6.85 -15.42 11.20
CA VAL A 204 -6.75 -14.66 9.95
C VAL A 204 -6.61 -15.64 8.79
N THR A 205 -7.27 -15.37 7.67
CA THR A 205 -7.05 -16.10 6.41
C THR A 205 -6.18 -15.28 5.50
N VAL A 206 -5.37 -15.92 4.65
CA VAL A 206 -4.44 -15.21 3.77
C VAL A 206 -4.87 -15.41 2.32
N ALA A 207 -4.89 -14.33 1.55
CA ALA A 207 -5.13 -14.38 0.12
C ALA A 207 -3.87 -14.85 -0.62
N PRO A 208 -3.94 -15.89 -1.47
CA PRO A 208 -2.83 -16.28 -2.33
C PRO A 208 -2.36 -15.12 -3.21
N LEU A 209 -1.05 -15.09 -3.50
CA LEU A 209 -0.48 -14.09 -4.40
C LEU A 209 -1.15 -14.17 -5.79
N GLY A 210 -1.58 -13.01 -6.30
CA GLY A 210 -2.22 -12.89 -7.61
C GLY A 210 -3.75 -13.06 -7.59
N ILE A 211 -4.34 -13.60 -6.52
CA ILE A 211 -5.80 -13.84 -6.52
C ILE A 211 -6.62 -12.56 -6.46
N VAL A 212 -6.05 -11.49 -5.91
CA VAL A 212 -6.67 -10.18 -5.83
C VAL A 212 -6.27 -9.40 -7.09
N PRO A 213 -7.21 -9.06 -7.99
CA PRO A 213 -6.89 -8.35 -9.23
C PRO A 213 -6.62 -6.87 -8.97
N LYS A 214 -5.89 -6.22 -9.90
CA LYS A 214 -5.73 -4.75 -9.86
C LYS A 214 -7.08 -4.06 -9.91
N GLY A 215 -7.21 -2.95 -9.18
CA GLY A 215 -8.48 -2.24 -9.00
C GLY A 215 -9.41 -2.88 -7.96
N ALA A 216 -9.07 -4.06 -7.41
CA ALA A 216 -9.83 -4.64 -6.31
C ALA A 216 -9.74 -3.75 -5.08
N GLN A 217 -10.87 -3.61 -4.38
CA GLN A 217 -11.00 -2.80 -3.19
C GLN A 217 -10.26 -3.43 -2.00
N LEU A 218 -9.44 -2.62 -1.33
CA LEU A 218 -8.62 -2.97 -0.18
C LEU A 218 -8.99 -2.11 1.04
N LEU A 219 -8.76 -2.68 2.23
CA LEU A 219 -8.84 -2.00 3.51
C LEU A 219 -7.48 -2.10 4.20
N ALA A 220 -6.78 -0.99 4.38
CA ALA A 220 -5.60 -0.95 5.22
C ALA A 220 -6.01 -0.67 6.67
N CYS A 221 -5.44 -1.42 7.61
CA CYS A 221 -5.63 -1.26 9.04
C CYS A 221 -4.27 -1.09 9.70
N GLY A 222 -4.07 0.08 10.30
CA GLY A 222 -2.86 0.42 11.00
C GLY A 222 -3.14 1.35 12.17
N SER A 223 -2.15 1.52 13.01
CA SER A 223 -2.21 2.30 14.24
C SER A 223 -1.14 3.38 14.18
N PRO A 224 -1.35 4.43 13.36
CA PRO A 224 -0.35 5.48 13.20
C PRO A 224 -0.14 6.18 14.55
N PHE A 225 1.12 6.46 14.91
CA PHE A 225 1.43 7.02 16.24
C PHE A 225 0.87 6.18 17.41
N GLY A 226 0.69 4.87 17.21
CA GLY A 226 -0.05 3.99 18.12
C GLY A 226 0.54 3.89 19.52
N ALA A 227 1.84 4.14 19.71
CA ALA A 227 2.45 4.21 21.04
C ALA A 227 2.20 5.54 21.77
N PHE A 228 1.80 6.62 21.06
CA PHE A 228 1.58 7.93 21.65
C PHE A 228 0.17 8.06 22.25
N CYS A 229 -0.87 7.70 21.49
CA CYS A 229 -2.25 7.70 21.98
C CYS A 229 -3.04 6.55 21.33
N PRO A 230 -2.86 5.30 21.80
CA PRO A 230 -3.54 4.13 21.23
C PRO A 230 -5.07 4.25 21.30
N ASP A 231 -5.61 4.98 22.27
CA ASP A 231 -7.06 5.22 22.42
C ASP A 231 -7.71 5.85 21.17
N ILE A 232 -6.95 6.64 20.42
CA ILE A 232 -7.43 7.37 19.24
C ILE A 232 -7.03 6.66 17.96
N PHE A 233 -5.79 6.20 17.89
CA PHE A 233 -5.20 5.78 16.62
C PHE A 233 -5.22 4.28 16.38
N LEU A 234 -5.48 3.46 17.41
CA LEU A 234 -5.51 2.01 17.26
C LEU A 234 -6.52 1.58 16.20
N ASN A 235 -6.06 0.76 15.25
CA ASN A 235 -6.87 0.16 14.19
C ASN A 235 -7.60 1.20 13.34
N THR A 236 -6.92 2.31 13.03
CA THR A 236 -7.35 3.26 12.01
C THR A 236 -7.47 2.56 10.66
N LEU A 237 -8.63 2.73 10.01
CA LEU A 237 -8.95 2.09 8.74
C LEU A 237 -8.91 3.10 7.60
N SER A 238 -8.23 2.73 6.51
CA SER A 238 -8.29 3.47 5.25
C SER A 238 -8.64 2.56 4.09
N ARG A 239 -9.37 3.10 3.12
CA ARG A 239 -9.83 2.37 1.93
C ARG A 239 -9.03 2.81 0.72
N GLY A 240 -8.74 1.84 -0.14
CA GLY A 240 -8.17 2.08 -1.46
C GLY A 240 -8.43 0.91 -2.39
N VAL A 241 -7.62 0.81 -3.43
CA VAL A 241 -7.57 -0.28 -4.39
C VAL A 241 -6.18 -0.90 -4.46
N LEU A 242 -6.09 -2.11 -4.98
CA LEU A 242 -4.83 -2.68 -5.44
C LEU A 242 -4.39 -1.94 -6.71
N SER A 243 -3.55 -0.92 -6.55
CA SER A 243 -3.16 0.00 -7.61
C SER A 243 -2.26 -0.65 -8.66
N ASN A 244 -1.26 -1.42 -8.23
CA ASN A 244 -0.37 -2.14 -9.13
C ASN A 244 0.30 -3.33 -8.41
N VAL A 245 0.90 -4.24 -9.19
CA VAL A 245 1.48 -5.50 -8.71
C VAL A 245 2.76 -5.81 -9.48
N ALA A 246 3.83 -6.08 -8.76
CA ALA A 246 5.11 -6.56 -9.27
C ALA A 246 5.59 -7.76 -8.43
N GLY A 247 5.07 -8.96 -8.74
CA GLY A 247 5.26 -10.12 -7.87
C GLY A 247 4.66 -9.84 -6.48
N PRO A 248 5.38 -10.09 -5.37
CA PRO A 248 4.89 -9.83 -4.02
C PRO A 248 4.98 -8.36 -3.59
N LEU A 249 5.54 -7.48 -4.42
CA LEU A 249 5.59 -6.04 -4.18
C LEU A 249 4.33 -5.40 -4.78
N LEU A 250 3.48 -4.81 -3.94
CA LEU A 250 2.18 -4.27 -4.34
C LEU A 250 2.10 -2.77 -4.03
N LEU A 251 1.20 -2.07 -4.72
CA LEU A 251 0.85 -0.68 -4.43
C LEU A 251 -0.63 -0.54 -4.13
N THR A 252 -0.96 0.41 -3.25
CA THR A 252 -2.32 0.88 -3.01
C THR A 252 -2.35 2.40 -2.91
N ASP A 253 -3.50 2.99 -3.23
CA ASP A 253 -3.84 4.39 -2.95
C ASP A 253 -4.52 4.56 -1.58
N ALA A 254 -4.71 3.47 -0.81
CA ALA A 254 -5.18 3.56 0.56
C ALA A 254 -4.21 4.42 1.37
N ARG A 255 -4.74 5.46 2.04
CA ARG A 255 -3.93 6.44 2.75
C ARG A 255 -3.42 5.84 4.05
N CYS A 256 -2.11 5.69 4.13
CA CYS A 256 -1.41 5.21 5.32
C CYS A 256 -0.55 6.34 5.86
N LEU A 257 -0.52 6.48 7.19
CA LEU A 257 0.29 7.48 7.88
C LEU A 257 1.53 6.82 8.50
N PRO A 258 2.58 7.59 8.84
CA PRO A 258 3.70 7.10 9.62
C PRO A 258 3.27 6.33 10.88
N GLY A 259 3.91 5.21 11.17
CA GLY A 259 3.56 4.27 12.23
C GLY A 259 2.59 3.15 11.80
N THR A 260 2.05 3.20 10.57
CA THR A 260 1.23 2.12 10.00
C THR A 260 2.04 0.98 9.38
N GLU A 261 3.37 1.07 9.33
CA GLU A 261 4.27 0.01 8.92
C GLU A 261 3.95 -1.28 9.67
N GLY A 262 3.85 -2.41 8.96
CA GLY A 262 3.45 -3.69 9.53
C GLY A 262 1.94 -3.85 9.74
N GLY A 263 1.15 -2.81 9.46
CA GLY A 263 -0.31 -2.87 9.44
C GLY A 263 -0.83 -3.79 8.34
N GLY A 264 -1.96 -4.44 8.60
CA GLY A 264 -2.55 -5.42 7.69
C GLY A 264 -3.39 -4.76 6.60
N VAL A 265 -3.28 -5.28 5.37
CA VAL A 265 -4.12 -4.88 4.24
C VAL A 265 -5.03 -6.05 3.86
N PHE A 266 -6.33 -5.82 3.87
CA PHE A 266 -7.35 -6.85 3.75
C PHE A 266 -8.19 -6.66 2.49
N ALA A 267 -8.58 -7.77 1.86
CA ALA A 267 -9.47 -7.74 0.72
C ALA A 267 -10.92 -7.44 1.15
N ALA A 268 -11.63 -6.66 0.32
CA ALA A 268 -13.08 -6.55 0.44
C ALA A 268 -13.80 -7.83 0.00
N ARG A 269 -13.20 -8.56 -0.97
CA ARG A 269 -13.76 -9.79 -1.57
C ARG A 269 -12.63 -10.76 -1.98
N PRO A 270 -12.59 -12.00 -1.46
CA PRO A 270 -13.36 -12.47 -0.30
C PRO A 270 -13.04 -11.60 0.93
N GLY A 271 -14.07 -11.23 1.67
CA GLY A 271 -13.96 -10.22 2.73
C GLY A 271 -13.12 -10.71 3.91
N GLY A 272 -12.14 -9.91 4.33
CA GLY A 272 -11.39 -10.13 5.57
C GLY A 272 -10.14 -10.99 5.43
N SER A 273 -9.81 -11.46 4.22
CA SER A 273 -8.51 -12.12 3.98
C SER A 273 -7.37 -11.11 3.95
N LEU A 274 -6.29 -11.41 4.67
CA LEU A 274 -5.03 -10.66 4.65
C LEU A 274 -4.35 -10.83 3.29
N VAL A 275 -4.11 -9.71 2.61
CA VAL A 275 -3.46 -9.65 1.30
C VAL A 275 -1.98 -9.32 1.46
N ALA A 276 -1.67 -8.33 2.30
CA ALA A 276 -0.34 -7.76 2.42
C ALA A 276 -0.14 -7.06 3.77
N LEU A 277 1.10 -6.69 4.05
CA LEU A 277 1.46 -5.75 5.11
C LEU A 277 1.95 -4.44 4.49
N VAL A 278 1.70 -3.33 5.17
CA VAL A 278 2.29 -2.02 4.84
C VAL A 278 3.80 -2.11 5.05
N ALA A 279 4.57 -1.91 3.98
CA ALA A 279 6.04 -1.86 4.03
C ALA A 279 6.52 -0.42 4.17
N ALA A 280 6.00 0.49 3.34
CA ALA A 280 6.28 1.92 3.44
C ALA A 280 4.98 2.72 3.23
N PRO A 281 4.50 3.49 4.23
CA PRO A 281 3.24 4.21 4.13
C PRO A 281 3.30 5.35 3.11
N LEU A 282 4.47 5.97 2.97
CA LEU A 282 4.71 7.11 2.11
C LEU A 282 5.77 6.78 1.06
N CYS A 283 5.41 6.95 -0.22
CA CYS A 283 6.32 6.88 -1.35
C CYS A 283 6.49 8.28 -1.95
N TRP A 284 7.73 8.76 -1.99
CA TRP A 284 8.08 10.07 -2.52
C TRP A 284 8.86 9.91 -3.80
N LYS A 285 8.60 10.77 -4.78
CA LYS A 285 9.41 10.89 -6.00
C LYS A 285 9.76 12.36 -6.21
N ALA A 286 11.05 12.67 -6.38
CA ALA A 286 11.52 14.04 -6.57
C ALA A 286 10.99 15.02 -5.50
N ARG A 287 10.97 14.57 -4.23
CA ARG A 287 10.43 15.29 -3.05
C ARG A 287 8.92 15.52 -3.05
N GLU A 288 8.18 14.99 -4.02
CA GLU A 288 6.73 15.03 -4.03
C GLU A 288 6.14 13.70 -3.56
N TRP A 289 5.12 13.77 -2.71
CA TRP A 289 4.40 12.59 -2.30
C TRP A 289 3.51 12.08 -3.44
N VAL A 290 3.73 10.83 -3.83
CA VAL A 290 3.02 10.22 -4.96
C VAL A 290 1.58 9.82 -4.60
N GLY A 291 1.22 9.82 -3.31
CA GLY A 291 -0.11 9.41 -2.86
C GLY A 291 -0.35 7.89 -2.90
N LEU A 292 0.73 7.10 -2.95
CA LEU A 292 0.70 5.65 -2.97
C LEU A 292 1.49 5.07 -1.79
N THR A 293 1.07 3.88 -1.36
CA THR A 293 1.65 3.11 -0.27
C THR A 293 2.19 1.78 -0.79
N LEU A 294 3.42 1.44 -0.37
CA LEU A 294 4.11 0.21 -0.75
C LEU A 294 3.76 -0.93 0.21
N LEU A 295 3.41 -2.09 -0.35
CA LEU A 295 3.00 -3.26 0.42
C LEU A 295 3.85 -4.48 0.08
N CYS A 296 4.05 -5.36 1.07
CA CYS A 296 4.59 -6.70 0.89
C CYS A 296 3.48 -7.75 1.01
N ALA A 297 3.28 -8.56 -0.03
CA ALA A 297 2.26 -9.62 -0.02
C ALA A 297 2.48 -10.61 1.13
N ALA A 298 1.41 -10.92 1.87
CA ALA A 298 1.47 -11.69 3.11
C ALA A 298 1.75 -13.18 2.85
N ALA A 299 1.10 -13.78 1.83
CA ALA A 299 1.27 -15.19 1.48
C ALA A 299 2.75 -15.62 1.31
N PRO A 300 3.54 -15.02 0.40
CA PRO A 300 4.94 -15.43 0.21
C PRO A 300 5.80 -15.14 1.45
N LEU A 301 5.54 -14.07 2.20
CA LEU A 301 6.24 -13.81 3.46
C LEU A 301 5.95 -14.89 4.52
N LEU A 302 4.70 -15.32 4.66
CA LEU A 302 4.31 -16.38 5.59
C LEU A 302 4.85 -17.76 5.17
N ARG A 303 5.09 -18.00 3.87
CA ARG A 303 5.83 -19.21 3.43
C ARG A 303 7.28 -19.17 3.90
N VAL A 304 7.95 -18.03 3.83
CA VAL A 304 9.31 -17.87 4.40
C VAL A 304 9.28 -18.08 5.91
N ALA A 305 8.29 -17.51 6.61
CA ALA A 305 8.12 -17.70 8.05
C ALA A 305 7.97 -19.17 8.42
N ARG A 306 7.10 -19.92 7.74
CA ARG A 306 6.92 -21.37 7.95
C ARG A 306 8.21 -22.14 7.74
N ALA A 307 8.89 -21.89 6.63
CA ALA A 307 10.14 -22.55 6.32
C ALA A 307 11.18 -22.27 7.41
N ALA A 308 11.31 -21.02 7.85
CA ALA A 308 12.27 -20.63 8.88
C ALA A 308 11.98 -21.25 10.24
N LEU A 309 10.71 -21.21 10.69
CA LEU A 309 10.28 -21.84 11.94
C LEU A 309 10.57 -23.34 11.96
N ALA A 310 10.37 -24.04 10.84
CA ALA A 310 10.63 -25.47 10.74
C ALA A 310 12.11 -25.87 10.96
N HIS A 311 13.04 -24.91 10.87
CA HIS A 311 14.47 -25.14 11.14
C HIS A 311 14.90 -24.71 12.55
N LEU A 312 13.98 -24.18 13.37
CA LEU A 312 14.25 -23.84 14.76
C LEU A 312 14.03 -25.05 15.69
N GLN A 313 14.17 -24.82 16.99
CA GLN A 313 13.94 -25.85 18.01
C GLN A 313 12.53 -26.46 17.90
N PRO A 314 12.33 -27.74 18.27
CA PRO A 314 11.09 -28.48 17.99
C PRO A 314 9.81 -27.83 18.54
N ASP A 315 9.89 -27.16 19.68
CA ASP A 315 8.79 -26.42 20.31
C ASP A 315 8.38 -25.18 19.50
N VAL A 316 9.35 -24.48 18.91
CA VAL A 316 9.14 -23.34 18.01
C VAL A 316 8.72 -23.79 16.62
N ALA A 317 9.22 -24.93 16.14
CA ALA A 317 8.86 -25.50 14.85
C ALA A 317 7.36 -25.82 14.75
N ALA A 318 6.74 -26.26 15.84
CA ALA A 318 5.29 -26.51 15.92
C ALA A 318 4.44 -25.24 15.66
N LEU A 319 5.01 -24.04 15.84
CA LEU A 319 4.32 -22.79 15.53
C LEU A 319 4.09 -22.59 14.02
N ALA A 320 4.86 -23.26 13.15
CA ALA A 320 4.70 -23.16 11.71
C ALA A 320 3.31 -23.62 11.23
N ASP A 321 2.77 -24.66 11.88
CA ASP A 321 1.45 -25.23 11.60
C ASP A 321 0.31 -24.32 12.07
N LEU A 322 0.61 -23.39 12.99
CA LEU A 322 -0.34 -22.43 13.55
C LEU A 322 -0.39 -21.12 12.75
N LEU A 323 0.45 -20.97 11.72
CA LEU A 323 0.40 -19.82 10.83
C LEU A 323 -0.82 -19.88 9.89
N PRO A 324 -1.54 -18.76 9.68
CA PRO A 324 -2.72 -18.62 8.82
C PRO A 324 -2.68 -19.35 7.47
N PRO A 325 -3.62 -20.25 7.17
CA PRO A 325 -3.65 -20.92 5.87
C PRO A 325 -3.95 -19.93 4.75
N GLU A 326 -3.40 -20.22 3.57
CA GLU A 326 -3.82 -19.55 2.34
C GLU A 326 -5.19 -20.09 1.92
N VAL A 327 -6.18 -19.22 1.77
CA VAL A 327 -7.56 -19.61 1.43
C VAL A 327 -7.94 -19.01 0.07
N GLY A 328 -8.24 -19.89 -0.88
CA GLY A 328 -8.58 -19.58 -2.27
C GLY A 328 -8.27 -20.78 -3.16
N VAL A 329 -8.96 -20.93 -4.29
CA VAL A 329 -8.84 -22.12 -5.15
C VAL A 329 -7.47 -22.16 -5.86
N PRO A 330 -6.59 -23.15 -5.60
CA PRO A 330 -5.45 -23.41 -6.46
C PRO A 330 -5.83 -24.51 -7.45
N ARG A 331 -6.36 -24.15 -8.63
CA ARG A 331 -6.43 -25.05 -9.79
C ARG A 331 -6.28 -24.26 -11.10
N GLY A 332 -5.09 -24.34 -11.70
CA GLY A 332 -4.90 -24.26 -13.16
C GLY A 332 -5.34 -22.99 -13.90
N LEU A 333 -5.19 -21.79 -13.34
CA LEU A 333 -5.60 -20.55 -14.02
C LEU A 333 -4.40 -19.73 -14.53
N SER A 334 -4.45 -19.40 -15.81
CA SER A 334 -3.69 -18.30 -16.43
C SER A 334 -4.16 -16.99 -15.79
N LEU A 335 -3.41 -16.53 -14.77
CA LEU A 335 -3.73 -15.36 -13.96
C LEU A 335 -3.34 -14.06 -14.68
N ARG A 336 -4.14 -13.70 -15.68
CA ARG A 336 -4.36 -12.32 -16.11
C ARG A 336 -5.87 -12.12 -16.16
N ASP A 337 -6.48 -11.85 -15.01
CA ASP A 337 -7.73 -11.09 -15.06
C ASP A 337 -7.29 -9.63 -15.31
N PRO A 338 -7.56 -9.03 -16.49
CA PRO A 338 -6.88 -7.83 -16.99
C PRO A 338 -7.23 -6.53 -16.21
N GLY A 339 -7.69 -6.64 -14.98
CA GLY A 339 -8.37 -5.56 -14.28
C GLY A 339 -9.72 -5.26 -14.94
N PRO A 340 -10.38 -4.16 -14.56
CA PRO A 340 -11.57 -3.71 -15.24
C PRO A 340 -11.31 -3.53 -16.74
N PRO A 341 -12.19 -4.00 -17.65
CA PRO A 341 -11.94 -3.96 -19.09
C PRO A 341 -11.52 -2.58 -19.60
N TRP A 342 -12.14 -1.52 -19.07
CA TRP A 342 -11.86 -0.13 -19.44
C TRP A 342 -10.42 0.32 -19.11
N ALA A 343 -9.72 -0.34 -18.18
CA ALA A 343 -8.32 -0.03 -17.88
C ALA A 343 -7.39 -0.34 -19.06
N ALA A 344 -7.80 -1.23 -19.98
CA ALA A 344 -7.06 -1.53 -21.21
C ALA A 344 -7.06 -0.39 -22.23
N ALA A 345 -7.93 0.62 -22.07
CA ALA A 345 -7.90 1.84 -22.87
C ALA A 345 -6.66 2.71 -22.59
N ALA A 346 -6.04 2.56 -21.41
CA ALA A 346 -4.79 3.22 -21.08
C ALA A 346 -3.62 2.50 -21.78
N VAL A 347 -2.81 3.28 -22.50
CA VAL A 347 -1.64 2.82 -23.23
C VAL A 347 -0.39 3.54 -22.74
N LEU A 348 0.75 2.87 -22.86
CA LEU A 348 2.05 3.47 -22.57
C LEU A 348 2.54 4.15 -23.83
N VAL A 349 2.94 5.41 -23.71
CA VAL A 349 3.41 6.23 -24.83
C VAL A 349 4.88 6.53 -24.60
N GLU A 350 5.71 6.27 -25.60
CA GLU A 350 7.16 6.47 -25.56
C GLU A 350 7.64 7.31 -26.73
N CYS A 351 8.42 8.34 -26.43
CA CYS A 351 9.03 9.23 -27.39
C CYS A 351 10.51 9.43 -27.02
N GLY A 352 11.39 8.62 -27.60
CA GLY A 352 12.81 8.62 -27.25
C GLY A 352 13.03 8.17 -25.81
N THR A 353 13.56 9.05 -24.97
CA THR A 353 13.77 8.79 -23.53
C THR A 353 12.59 9.21 -22.65
N VAL A 354 11.63 9.94 -23.21
CA VAL A 354 10.43 10.39 -22.50
C VAL A 354 9.33 9.36 -22.67
N TRP A 355 8.60 9.09 -21.60
CA TRP A 355 7.46 8.19 -21.63
C TRP A 355 6.36 8.69 -20.69
N GLY A 356 5.14 8.23 -20.94
CA GLY A 356 3.98 8.59 -20.14
C GLY A 356 2.76 7.75 -20.50
N SER A 357 1.60 8.24 -20.08
CA SER A 357 0.32 7.57 -20.31
C SER A 357 -0.44 8.23 -21.45
N GLY A 358 -1.08 7.42 -22.28
CA GLY A 358 -2.08 7.86 -23.24
C GLY A 358 -3.39 7.08 -23.07
N VAL A 359 -4.45 7.57 -23.70
CA VAL A 359 -5.76 6.92 -23.75
C VAL A 359 -6.13 6.68 -25.21
N ALA A 360 -6.41 5.42 -25.56
CA ALA A 360 -6.96 5.08 -26.85
C ALA A 360 -8.40 5.58 -26.94
N VAL A 361 -8.69 6.43 -27.93
CA VAL A 361 -10.03 7.03 -28.17
C VAL A 361 -10.67 6.55 -29.47
N ALA A 362 -9.87 5.96 -30.37
CA ALA A 362 -10.32 5.22 -31.53
C ALA A 362 -9.29 4.13 -31.87
N SER A 363 -9.56 3.28 -32.87
CA SER A 363 -8.68 2.15 -33.22
C SER A 363 -7.23 2.56 -33.50
N ARG A 364 -7.02 3.76 -34.05
CA ARG A 364 -5.69 4.31 -34.35
C ARG A 364 -5.40 5.64 -33.68
N LEU A 365 -6.28 6.12 -32.80
CA LEU A 365 -6.12 7.43 -32.18
C LEU A 365 -5.87 7.31 -30.69
N VAL A 366 -4.78 7.92 -30.25
CA VAL A 366 -4.40 8.02 -28.84
C VAL A 366 -4.28 9.48 -28.45
N VAL A 367 -4.88 9.85 -27.32
CA VAL A 367 -4.69 11.15 -26.69
C VAL A 367 -3.68 10.99 -25.56
N THR A 368 -2.70 11.90 -25.51
CA THR A 368 -1.64 11.90 -24.49
C THR A 368 -1.28 13.33 -24.10
N CYS A 369 -0.41 13.48 -23.12
CA CYS A 369 0.15 14.79 -22.77
C CYS A 369 1.19 15.23 -23.80
N ARG A 370 1.19 16.52 -24.18
CA ARG A 370 2.17 17.02 -25.16
C ARG A 370 3.60 16.92 -24.64
N HIS A 371 3.86 17.09 -23.35
CA HIS A 371 5.22 16.91 -22.82
C HIS A 371 5.75 15.48 -23.02
N VAL A 372 4.87 14.48 -23.21
CA VAL A 372 5.25 13.10 -23.53
C VAL A 372 5.53 12.93 -25.02
N ALA A 373 4.75 13.56 -25.88
CA ALA A 373 4.85 13.46 -27.33
C ALA A 373 4.74 14.85 -27.98
N PRO A 374 5.85 15.62 -28.03
CA PRO A 374 5.86 16.96 -28.60
C PRO A 374 5.67 16.93 -30.12
N ARG A 375 5.29 18.07 -30.72
CA ARG A 375 4.94 18.15 -32.15
C ARG A 375 6.10 17.74 -33.06
N GLU A 376 7.32 18.01 -32.63
CA GLU A 376 8.57 17.76 -33.33
C GLU A 376 8.97 16.27 -33.26
N ALA A 377 8.26 15.46 -32.47
CA ALA A 377 8.53 14.03 -32.34
C ALA A 377 8.32 13.33 -33.69
N ALA A 378 9.40 12.80 -34.25
CA ALA A 378 9.35 12.11 -35.54
C ALA A 378 8.53 10.81 -35.49
N ARG A 379 8.63 10.06 -34.38
CA ARG A 379 7.93 8.79 -34.16
C ARG A 379 7.67 8.57 -32.67
N VAL A 380 6.53 7.98 -32.37
CA VAL A 380 6.09 7.65 -31.01
C VAL A 380 5.73 6.18 -30.98
N LEU A 381 6.17 5.45 -29.94
CA LEU A 381 5.85 4.05 -29.74
C LEU A 381 4.75 3.93 -28.69
N VAL A 382 3.72 3.15 -29.00
CA VAL A 382 2.57 2.93 -28.11
C VAL A 382 2.46 1.46 -27.75
N HIS A 383 2.45 1.16 -26.45
CA HIS A 383 2.27 -0.19 -25.94
C HIS A 383 0.89 -0.36 -25.31
N SER A 384 0.16 -1.35 -25.80
CA SER A 384 -1.12 -1.78 -25.23
C SER A 384 -0.93 -3.00 -24.33
N VAL A 385 -1.63 -3.06 -23.20
CA VAL A 385 -1.54 -4.17 -22.22
C VAL A 385 -2.65 -5.19 -22.44
N THR A 386 -3.06 -5.38 -23.70
CA THR A 386 -3.90 -6.51 -24.10
C THR A 386 -3.16 -7.84 -23.89
N PRO A 387 -3.86 -8.99 -23.90
CA PRO A 387 -3.22 -10.31 -23.79
C PRO A 387 -2.11 -10.56 -24.84
N LYS A 388 -2.19 -9.91 -26.00
CA LYS A 388 -1.18 -9.98 -27.06
C LYS A 388 -0.03 -8.99 -26.90
N SER A 389 -0.15 -8.01 -25.99
CA SER A 389 0.83 -6.94 -25.72
C SER A 389 1.51 -6.41 -26.98
N VAL A 390 0.84 -5.53 -27.71
CA VAL A 390 1.33 -5.02 -29.00
C VAL A 390 2.01 -3.66 -28.80
N ALA A 391 3.21 -3.52 -29.38
CA ALA A 391 3.91 -2.26 -29.53
C ALA A 391 3.66 -1.74 -30.95
N ILE A 392 3.05 -0.57 -31.09
CA ILE A 392 2.64 0.00 -32.38
C ILE A 392 3.27 1.38 -32.53
N TRP A 393 3.88 1.63 -33.67
CA TRP A 393 4.41 2.95 -34.01
C TRP A 393 3.29 3.91 -34.41
N GLY A 394 3.49 5.18 -34.13
CA GLY A 394 2.60 6.26 -34.54
C GLY A 394 3.31 7.58 -34.70
N HIS A 395 2.56 8.58 -35.15
CA HIS A 395 3.03 9.95 -35.37
C HIS A 395 2.08 10.95 -34.71
N VAL A 396 2.63 12.07 -34.27
CA VAL A 396 1.85 13.17 -33.69
C VAL A 396 1.10 13.89 -34.82
N VAL A 397 -0.23 13.87 -34.78
CA VAL A 397 -1.09 14.58 -35.75
C VAL A 397 -1.54 15.94 -35.24
N PHE A 398 -1.55 16.12 -33.93
CA PHE A 398 -1.90 17.38 -33.29
C PHE A 398 -1.14 17.51 -31.97
N ALA A 399 -0.68 18.71 -31.67
CA ALA A 399 -0.22 19.08 -30.34
C ALA A 399 -0.56 20.55 -30.10
N THR A 400 -0.96 20.85 -28.87
CA THR A 400 -1.22 22.20 -28.38
C THR A 400 0.04 23.07 -28.41
N GLN A 401 -0.09 24.38 -28.67
CA GLN A 401 1.04 25.32 -28.61
C GLN A 401 1.54 25.48 -27.18
N GLU A 402 2.84 25.73 -26.96
CA GLU A 402 3.46 25.82 -25.62
C GLU A 402 2.69 26.73 -24.65
N THR A 403 2.14 27.84 -25.14
CA THR A 403 1.35 28.84 -24.40
C THR A 403 -0.09 28.41 -24.07
N SER A 404 -0.55 27.28 -24.60
CA SER A 404 -1.88 26.71 -24.33
C SER A 404 -1.98 26.27 -22.87
N PRO A 405 -3.10 26.56 -22.17
CA PRO A 405 -3.34 26.03 -20.84
C PRO A 405 -3.60 24.51 -20.85
N TYR A 406 -3.91 23.94 -22.02
CA TYR A 406 -4.03 22.49 -22.22
C TYR A 406 -2.71 21.92 -22.70
N ASP A 407 -2.24 20.84 -22.05
CA ASP A 407 -1.07 20.07 -22.43
C ASP A 407 -1.48 18.79 -23.17
N ILE A 408 -2.03 18.92 -24.38
CA ILE A 408 -2.62 17.80 -25.15
C ILE A 408 -1.83 17.56 -26.45
N ALA A 409 -1.60 16.28 -26.75
CA ALA A 409 -1.19 15.77 -28.05
C ALA A 409 -2.08 14.59 -28.50
N VAL A 410 -2.26 14.46 -29.81
CA VAL A 410 -3.01 13.37 -30.45
C VAL A 410 -2.08 12.63 -31.39
N LEU A 411 -2.07 11.31 -31.26
CA LEU A 411 -1.27 10.39 -32.04
C LEU A 411 -2.16 9.63 -33.01
N ASN A 412 -1.65 9.40 -34.21
CA ASN A 412 -2.22 8.47 -35.18
C ASN A 412 -1.28 7.27 -35.35
N LEU A 413 -1.81 6.08 -35.10
CA LEU A 413 -1.07 4.82 -35.12
C LEU A 413 -0.97 4.24 -36.55
N GLU A 414 0.14 3.57 -36.83
CA GLU A 414 0.37 2.88 -38.10
C GLU A 414 -0.58 1.67 -38.26
N GLU A 415 -0.97 1.04 -37.15
CA GLU A 415 -1.82 -0.16 -37.07
C GLU A 415 -2.98 0.02 -36.09
N ASP A 416 -4.00 -0.84 -36.19
CA ASP A 416 -5.16 -0.81 -35.30
C ASP A 416 -4.89 -1.46 -33.93
N LEU A 417 -5.36 -0.82 -32.86
CA LEU A 417 -5.40 -1.38 -31.52
C LEU A 417 -6.52 -2.42 -31.38
N GLU A 418 -6.23 -3.67 -31.74
CA GLU A 418 -7.18 -4.77 -31.57
C GLU A 418 -7.51 -5.05 -30.10
N GLY A 419 -8.80 -5.18 -29.80
CA GLY A 419 -9.28 -5.62 -28.48
C GLY A 419 -9.14 -4.59 -27.34
N VAL A 420 -8.80 -3.34 -27.66
CA VAL A 420 -8.82 -2.22 -26.71
C VAL A 420 -10.22 -1.62 -26.68
N PRO A 421 -10.90 -1.54 -25.52
CA PRO A 421 -12.21 -0.92 -25.43
C PRO A 421 -12.10 0.60 -25.61
N MET A 422 -13.03 1.17 -26.39
CA MET A 422 -13.08 2.61 -26.60
C MET A 422 -13.87 3.28 -25.48
N PRO A 423 -13.30 4.28 -24.78
CA PRO A 423 -13.99 4.99 -23.73
C PRO A 423 -15.15 5.81 -24.33
N VAL A 424 -16.25 5.90 -23.57
CA VAL A 424 -17.37 6.78 -23.90
C VAL A 424 -17.16 8.09 -23.12
N PRO A 425 -17.01 9.25 -23.80
CA PRO A 425 -16.92 10.53 -23.11
C PRO A 425 -18.17 10.82 -22.30
N THR A 426 -18.00 11.41 -21.11
CA THR A 426 -19.12 11.97 -20.33
C THR A 426 -19.21 13.47 -20.57
N GLU A 427 -20.43 13.98 -20.60
CA GLU A 427 -20.72 15.42 -20.71
C GLU A 427 -21.05 16.05 -19.34
N HIS A 428 -21.29 15.21 -18.33
CA HIS A 428 -21.74 15.63 -17.01
C HIS A 428 -20.69 15.27 -15.96
N PHE A 429 -20.36 16.25 -15.11
CA PHE A 429 -19.37 16.12 -14.05
C PHE A 429 -19.93 16.76 -12.79
N HIS A 430 -20.02 16.01 -11.70
CA HIS A 430 -20.47 16.53 -10.40
C HIS A 430 -19.40 16.32 -9.33
N GLU A 431 -19.22 17.31 -8.47
CA GLU A 431 -18.37 17.15 -7.29
C GLU A 431 -18.87 16.00 -6.42
N GLY A 432 -17.94 15.17 -5.94
CA GLY A 432 -18.22 13.95 -5.20
C GLY A 432 -18.44 12.69 -6.05
N ASP A 433 -18.53 12.80 -7.38
CA ASP A 433 -18.63 11.63 -8.26
C ASP A 433 -17.38 10.75 -8.10
N ALA A 434 -17.60 9.44 -7.94
CA ALA A 434 -16.51 8.48 -7.82
C ALA A 434 -15.79 8.32 -9.18
N VAL A 435 -14.46 8.44 -9.16
CA VAL A 435 -13.63 8.34 -10.36
C VAL A 435 -12.50 7.35 -10.16
N SER A 436 -11.98 6.83 -11.26
CA SER A 436 -10.77 6.04 -11.28
C SER A 436 -9.82 6.58 -12.33
N VAL A 437 -8.55 6.71 -11.97
CA VAL A 437 -7.49 7.15 -12.88
C VAL A 437 -6.63 5.94 -13.20
N VAL A 438 -6.35 5.74 -14.48
CA VAL A 438 -5.49 4.65 -14.96
C VAL A 438 -4.39 5.22 -15.82
N GLY A 439 -3.16 4.83 -15.53
CA GLY A 439 -1.99 5.29 -16.24
C GLY A 439 -0.73 4.53 -15.82
N PHE A 440 0.32 4.67 -16.61
CA PHE A 440 1.65 4.13 -16.34
C PHE A 440 2.38 5.10 -15.41
N GLY A 441 2.79 4.59 -14.25
CA GLY A 441 3.31 5.39 -13.14
C GLY A 441 4.48 4.69 -12.44
N VAL A 442 4.38 4.46 -11.14
CA VAL A 442 5.48 3.99 -10.25
C VAL A 442 6.26 2.78 -10.77
N PHE A 443 5.59 1.76 -11.31
CA PHE A 443 6.27 0.57 -11.87
C PHE A 443 6.62 0.68 -13.36
N GLY A 444 6.35 1.86 -13.94
CA GLY A 444 6.62 2.22 -15.32
C GLY A 444 6.15 1.18 -16.32
N GLN A 445 7.04 0.87 -17.25
CA GLN A 445 6.81 -0.02 -18.39
C GLN A 445 6.70 -1.50 -17.99
N THR A 446 7.15 -1.88 -16.78
CA THR A 446 7.43 -3.29 -16.44
C THR A 446 6.21 -4.08 -15.97
N CYS A 447 5.20 -3.39 -15.41
CA CYS A 447 4.10 -4.04 -14.69
C CYS A 447 2.72 -3.60 -15.22
N GLY A 448 2.64 -2.93 -16.36
CA GLY A 448 1.39 -2.40 -16.92
C GLY A 448 0.83 -1.21 -16.12
N PRO A 449 -0.36 -0.71 -16.48
CA PRO A 449 -0.91 0.47 -15.86
C PRO A 449 -1.20 0.27 -14.37
N SER A 450 -1.07 1.38 -13.65
CA SER A 450 -1.50 1.55 -12.27
C SER A 450 -2.92 2.14 -12.25
N MET A 451 -3.64 1.87 -11.17
CA MET A 451 -4.99 2.39 -10.95
C MET A 451 -5.09 3.10 -9.60
N THR A 452 -5.72 4.26 -9.58
CA THR A 452 -6.14 4.93 -8.34
C THR A 452 -7.62 5.23 -8.39
N SER A 453 -8.22 5.37 -7.22
CA SER A 453 -9.64 5.62 -7.01
C SER A 453 -9.82 6.87 -6.16
N GLY A 454 -10.86 7.64 -6.45
CA GLY A 454 -11.09 8.90 -5.75
C GLY A 454 -12.46 9.48 -6.06
N ILE A 455 -12.59 10.78 -5.84
CA ILE A 455 -13.77 11.56 -6.19
C ILE A 455 -13.37 12.79 -7.01
N LEU A 456 -14.29 13.30 -7.83
CA LEU A 456 -14.16 14.65 -8.37
C LEU A 456 -14.25 15.65 -7.22
N SER A 457 -13.12 16.25 -6.84
CA SER A 457 -13.04 17.17 -5.70
C SER A 457 -13.57 18.57 -6.04
N ALA A 458 -13.42 19.01 -7.28
CA ALA A 458 -13.88 20.29 -7.78
C ALA A 458 -14.19 20.19 -9.28
N VAL A 459 -15.25 20.86 -9.74
CA VAL A 459 -15.58 20.96 -11.17
C VAL A 459 -15.64 22.44 -11.56
N VAL A 460 -14.65 22.90 -12.32
CA VAL A 460 -14.56 24.29 -12.77
C VAL A 460 -14.88 24.39 -14.25
N GLN A 461 -15.93 25.14 -14.59
CA GLN A 461 -16.25 25.46 -15.98
C GLN A 461 -15.50 26.74 -16.39
N ALA A 462 -14.51 26.59 -17.26
CA ALA A 462 -13.88 27.73 -17.92
C ALA A 462 -14.72 28.15 -19.13
N LEU A 463 -15.25 29.37 -19.10
CA LEU A 463 -15.81 29.99 -20.30
C LEU A 463 -14.67 30.28 -21.26
N SER A 464 -14.62 29.55 -22.38
CA SER A 464 -13.74 29.91 -23.48
C SER A 464 -14.20 31.26 -24.03
N LEU A 465 -13.45 32.32 -23.76
CA LEU A 465 -13.49 33.57 -24.53
C LEU A 465 -12.87 33.31 -25.91
N ALA A 466 -13.42 32.36 -26.66
CA ALA A 466 -13.17 32.26 -28.08
C ALA A 466 -13.92 33.43 -28.73
N THR A 467 -13.25 34.56 -28.91
CA THR A 467 -13.60 35.48 -30.00
C THR A 467 -13.70 34.64 -31.27
N PRO A 468 -14.79 34.69 -32.05
CA PRO A 468 -14.91 33.97 -33.31
C PRO A 468 -13.88 34.54 -34.30
N GLY A 469 -12.65 34.04 -34.24
CA GLY A 469 -11.57 34.33 -35.17
C GLY A 469 -11.70 33.43 -36.38
N THR A 470 -12.33 33.98 -37.41
CA THR A 470 -12.08 33.75 -38.83
C THR A 470 -11.33 32.45 -39.17
N ILE A 471 -12.07 31.40 -39.52
CA ILE A 471 -11.55 30.38 -40.42
C ILE A 471 -11.33 31.09 -41.76
N THR A 472 -10.11 31.57 -42.00
CA THR A 472 -9.71 32.08 -43.31
C THR A 472 -9.68 30.90 -44.27
N GLN A 473 -10.76 30.70 -45.03
CA GLN A 473 -10.68 29.99 -46.30
C GLN A 473 -9.66 30.74 -47.17
N GLY A 474 -8.61 30.04 -47.60
CA GLY A 474 -7.67 30.56 -48.58
C GLY A 474 -8.39 30.95 -49.87
N PRO A 475 -7.91 31.96 -50.61
CA PRO A 475 -8.58 32.43 -51.81
C PRO A 475 -8.60 31.34 -52.89
N PRO A 476 -9.67 31.25 -53.71
CA PRO A 476 -9.71 30.31 -54.82
C PRO A 476 -8.67 30.72 -55.87
N THR A 477 -7.90 29.74 -56.34
CA THR A 477 -7.01 29.86 -57.49
C THR A 477 -7.79 30.32 -58.73
N PRO A 478 -7.35 31.37 -59.44
CA PRO A 478 -7.91 31.70 -60.75
C PRO A 478 -7.38 30.73 -61.82
N THR A 479 -8.29 30.33 -62.70
CA THR A 479 -8.07 29.57 -63.95
C THR A 479 -7.18 30.29 -64.94
#